data_AF-A0A9W9CHZ3-F1
#
_entry.id   AF-A0A9W9CHZ3-F1
#
_cell.length_a   1.000
_cell.length_b   1.000
_cell.length_c   1.000
_cell.angle_alpha   90.00
_cell.angle_beta   90.00
_cell.angle_gamma   90.00
#
_symmetry.space_group_name_H-M   'P 1'
#
loop_
_entity.id
_entity.type
_entity.pdbx_description
1 polymer ?
#
loop_
_entity_poly.entity_id
_entity_poly.type
_entity_poly.pdbx_seq_one_letter_code
_entity_poly.pdbx_strand_id
1 'polypeptide(L)'
;MPNHESHVNDPGAIAPGPETLSERRTRWSRLLHLQQYQPIISDVLDEELPKYENSAIINVSDRISLMRECALILASAPAVFAAAVNGSLVRQMLSDPELQAKYAIIQERAHDQPSIYVHFLADDLGVAPTPNQYLVIRDVVLDYLKDGYNSEHAWHLDNITPPSVTRAASAQGHRKYIHTTTRSSRRVETLHRLCQGIQKRSLDTPAGDRDTPLQFPPGECGYSKNSHIRLAQHRARQSSIYVMNLVEDICTYLHRTRRFQQRFRMHQFIIYLIFRPSQAAIAEIFCSGLLQVWVENGGGFNAYAAGRSVATAGRVRMSEWDGHEKWARQKSPVVENMKSLKEREEEWRKALEWEIEVVEDVEMIQASDGKDATDKYECF
;
A
#
# COMPACT_ATOMS: atom_id res chain seq x y z
N MET A 1 17.56 -51.77 -24.03
CA MET A 1 16.42 -51.71 -23.10
C MET A 1 16.48 -50.38 -22.38
N PRO A 2 15.56 -49.44 -22.64
CA PRO A 2 15.55 -48.16 -21.95
C PRO A 2 14.82 -48.31 -20.60
N ASN A 3 15.46 -47.83 -19.53
CA ASN A 3 14.86 -47.74 -18.22
C ASN A 3 13.75 -46.70 -18.24
N HIS A 4 12.52 -47.17 -18.04
CA HIS A 4 11.38 -46.32 -17.72
C HIS A 4 11.55 -45.79 -16.29
N GLU A 5 11.97 -44.54 -16.15
CA GLU A 5 11.85 -43.82 -14.87
C GLU A 5 10.37 -43.44 -14.69
N SER A 6 9.70 -44.12 -13.76
CA SER A 6 8.36 -43.79 -13.32
C SER A 6 8.43 -42.53 -12.44
N HIS A 7 7.92 -41.42 -12.95
CA HIS A 7 7.60 -40.24 -12.15
C HIS A 7 6.58 -40.62 -11.08
N VAL A 8 7.08 -40.78 -9.85
CA VAL A 8 6.26 -40.86 -8.65
C VAL A 8 5.71 -39.47 -8.40
N ASN A 9 4.41 -39.29 -8.67
CA ASN A 9 3.66 -38.13 -8.23
C ASN A 9 3.70 -38.07 -6.70
N ASP A 10 4.38 -37.05 -6.15
CA ASP A 10 4.40 -36.75 -4.73
C ASP A 10 2.98 -36.35 -4.28
N PRO A 11 2.26 -37.17 -3.48
CA PRO A 11 0.90 -36.88 -3.05
C PRO A 11 0.84 -35.82 -1.93
N GLY A 12 1.96 -35.20 -1.58
CA GLY A 12 2.09 -34.25 -0.47
C GLY A 12 2.07 -32.77 -0.84
N ALA A 13 1.84 -32.39 -2.11
CA ALA A 13 1.79 -30.98 -2.51
C ALA A 13 0.51 -30.31 -1.96
N ILE A 14 0.58 -29.84 -0.71
CA ILE A 14 -0.42 -28.96 -0.10
C ILE A 14 -0.58 -27.78 -1.05
N ALA A 15 -1.79 -27.59 -1.58
CA ALA A 15 -2.11 -26.44 -2.42
C ALA A 15 -1.63 -25.16 -1.71
N PRO A 16 -0.86 -24.29 -2.38
CA PRO A 16 -0.33 -23.10 -1.72
C PRO A 16 -1.49 -22.30 -1.14
N GLY A 17 -1.40 -21.98 0.15
CA GLY A 17 -2.37 -21.15 0.84
C GLY A 17 -2.48 -19.77 0.20
N PRO A 18 -3.49 -18.97 0.57
CA PRO A 18 -3.61 -17.61 0.08
C PRO A 18 -2.35 -16.79 0.42
N GLU A 19 -1.81 -16.07 -0.58
CA GLU A 19 -0.63 -15.20 -0.43
C GLU A 19 -0.85 -14.19 0.72
N THR A 20 0.09 -14.18 1.66
CA THR A 20 0.10 -13.24 2.79
C THR A 20 0.39 -11.81 2.32
N LEU A 21 0.10 -10.81 3.17
CA LEU A 21 0.42 -9.41 2.87
C LEU A 21 1.92 -9.20 2.61
N SER A 22 2.78 -9.88 3.39
CA SER A 22 4.23 -9.70 3.28
C SER A 22 4.78 -10.29 1.99
N GLU A 23 4.29 -11.47 1.60
CA GLU A 23 4.64 -12.11 0.31
C GLU A 23 4.19 -11.25 -0.86
N ARG A 24 2.94 -10.75 -0.83
CA ARG A 24 2.40 -9.88 -1.87
C ARG A 24 3.22 -8.61 -2.04
N ARG A 25 3.51 -7.89 -0.95
CA ARG A 25 4.32 -6.67 -1.00
C ARG A 25 5.75 -6.93 -1.46
N THR A 26 6.33 -8.07 -1.09
CA THR A 26 7.66 -8.48 -1.57
C THR A 26 7.65 -8.74 -3.07
N ARG A 27 6.62 -9.44 -3.57
CA ARG A 27 6.41 -9.67 -5.00
C ARG A 27 6.22 -8.35 -5.76
N TRP A 28 5.34 -7.48 -5.30
CA TRP A 28 5.12 -6.16 -5.93
C TRP A 28 6.38 -5.29 -5.91
N SER A 29 7.14 -5.29 -4.81
CA SER A 29 8.45 -4.63 -4.74
C SER A 29 9.40 -5.16 -5.82
N ARG A 30 9.53 -6.49 -5.96
CA ARG A 30 10.37 -7.09 -7.01
C ARG A 30 9.91 -6.67 -8.41
N LEU A 31 8.61 -6.78 -8.70
CA LEU A 31 8.03 -6.39 -9.98
C LEU A 31 8.29 -4.91 -10.29
N LEU A 32 8.22 -4.03 -9.28
CA LEU A 32 8.48 -2.61 -9.43
C LEU A 32 9.94 -2.35 -9.86
N HIS A 33 10.92 -3.02 -9.24
CA HIS A 33 12.33 -2.90 -9.63
C HIS A 33 12.60 -3.45 -11.03
N LEU A 34 11.88 -4.50 -11.43
CA LEU A 34 11.92 -5.05 -12.80
C LEU A 34 11.11 -4.21 -13.79
N GLN A 35 10.50 -3.10 -13.33
CA GLN A 35 9.61 -2.24 -14.09
C GLN A 35 8.45 -3.00 -14.75
N GLN A 36 7.99 -4.10 -14.15
CA GLN A 36 6.86 -4.90 -14.60
C GLN A 36 5.58 -4.37 -13.97
N TYR A 37 5.06 -3.27 -14.54
CA TYR A 37 3.98 -2.51 -13.91
C TYR A 37 2.61 -3.17 -14.03
N GLN A 38 2.30 -3.83 -15.15
CA GLN A 38 0.95 -4.35 -15.42
C GLN A 38 0.45 -5.29 -14.33
N PRO A 39 1.22 -6.29 -13.83
CA PRO A 39 0.72 -7.20 -12.81
C PRO A 39 0.45 -6.49 -11.48
N ILE A 40 1.32 -5.54 -11.10
CA ILE A 40 1.13 -4.70 -9.90
C ILE A 40 -0.16 -3.89 -10.03
N ILE A 41 -0.35 -3.25 -11.18
CA ILE A 41 -1.51 -2.41 -11.45
C ILE A 41 -2.80 -3.23 -11.42
N SER A 42 -2.83 -4.40 -12.06
CA SER A 42 -4.01 -5.25 -12.07
C SER A 42 -4.35 -5.69 -10.66
N ASP A 43 -3.41 -6.29 -9.94
CA ASP A 43 -3.65 -6.82 -8.58
C ASP A 43 -4.18 -5.72 -7.65
N VAL A 44 -3.57 -4.53 -7.66
CA VAL A 44 -4.00 -3.42 -6.79
C VAL A 44 -5.38 -2.92 -7.20
N LEU A 45 -5.66 -2.75 -8.50
CA LEU A 45 -6.96 -2.26 -8.95
C LEU A 45 -8.08 -3.29 -8.72
N ASP A 46 -7.80 -4.58 -8.84
CA ASP A 46 -8.75 -5.65 -8.54
C ASP A 46 -9.13 -5.68 -7.05
N GLU A 47 -8.18 -5.37 -6.16
CA GLU A 47 -8.45 -5.25 -4.73
C GLU A 47 -9.16 -3.92 -4.36
N GLU A 48 -8.81 -2.82 -5.02
CA GLU A 48 -9.27 -1.49 -4.62
C GLU A 48 -10.56 -1.02 -5.29
N LEU A 49 -10.75 -1.27 -6.59
CA LEU A 49 -11.89 -0.71 -7.35
C LEU A 49 -13.28 -1.18 -6.88
N PRO A 50 -13.49 -2.42 -6.37
CA PRO A 50 -14.79 -2.83 -5.86
C PRO A 50 -15.34 -1.90 -4.76
N LYS A 51 -14.46 -1.22 -4.02
CA LYS A 51 -14.84 -0.25 -2.96
C LYS A 51 -15.52 1.02 -3.53
N TYR A 52 -15.53 1.19 -4.85
CA TYR A 52 -15.96 2.39 -5.56
C TYR A 52 -17.03 2.15 -6.63
N GLU A 53 -17.65 0.96 -6.71
CA GLU A 53 -18.69 0.65 -7.70
C GLU A 53 -19.83 1.69 -7.72
N ASN A 54 -20.15 2.26 -6.57
CA ASN A 54 -21.20 3.28 -6.40
C ASN A 54 -20.64 4.71 -6.21
N SER A 55 -19.38 4.96 -6.58
CA SER A 55 -18.69 6.24 -6.37
C SER A 55 -18.76 7.13 -7.59
N ALA A 56 -19.04 8.43 -7.39
CA ALA A 56 -18.95 9.45 -8.44
C ALA A 56 -17.52 9.99 -8.66
N ILE A 57 -16.56 9.59 -7.83
CA ILE A 57 -15.19 10.11 -7.85
C ILE A 57 -14.36 9.50 -8.98
N ILE A 58 -14.65 8.25 -9.32
CA ILE A 58 -13.89 7.42 -10.24
C ILE A 58 -14.87 6.57 -11.03
N ASN A 59 -14.72 6.55 -12.35
CA ASN A 59 -15.48 5.65 -13.19
C ASN A 59 -14.78 4.29 -13.23
N VAL A 60 -15.25 3.34 -12.42
CA VAL A 60 -14.67 1.98 -12.36
C VAL A 60 -14.78 1.21 -13.69
N SER A 61 -15.71 1.60 -14.57
CA SER A 61 -15.85 1.00 -15.90
C SER A 61 -14.74 1.43 -16.86
N ASP A 62 -14.10 2.58 -16.61
CA ASP A 62 -12.99 3.10 -17.43
C ASP A 62 -11.64 2.53 -16.97
N ARG A 63 -11.57 1.20 -16.87
CA ARG A 63 -10.40 0.48 -16.35
C ARG A 63 -9.13 0.79 -17.14
N ILE A 64 -9.25 0.97 -18.45
CA ILE A 64 -8.10 1.27 -19.33
C ILE A 64 -7.47 2.61 -18.95
N SER A 65 -8.28 3.67 -18.78
CA SER A 65 -7.76 4.98 -18.37
C SER A 65 -7.12 4.92 -16.99
N LEU A 66 -7.72 4.19 -16.05
CA LEU A 66 -7.17 4.01 -14.70
C LEU A 66 -5.84 3.26 -14.72
N MET A 67 -5.73 2.18 -15.49
CA MET A 67 -4.47 1.45 -15.68
C MET A 67 -3.39 2.35 -16.28
N ARG A 68 -3.75 3.19 -17.24
CA ARG A 68 -2.84 4.17 -17.85
C ARG A 68 -2.33 5.19 -16.83
N GLU A 69 -3.21 5.73 -15.98
CA GLU A 69 -2.77 6.65 -14.93
C GLU A 69 -1.88 5.97 -13.89
N CYS A 70 -2.18 4.73 -13.49
CA CYS A 70 -1.31 3.95 -12.61
C CYS A 70 0.06 3.65 -13.24
N ALA A 71 0.11 3.34 -14.54
CA ALA A 71 1.37 3.16 -15.26
C ALA A 71 2.20 4.44 -15.28
N LEU A 72 1.57 5.60 -15.49
CA LEU A 72 2.24 6.90 -15.41
C LEU A 72 2.73 7.21 -13.98
N ILE A 73 1.96 6.85 -12.96
CA ILE A 73 2.36 6.99 -11.55
C ILE A 73 3.63 6.17 -11.29
N LEU A 74 3.65 4.88 -11.64
CA LEU A 74 4.82 4.02 -11.46
C LEU A 74 6.01 4.46 -12.30
N ALA A 75 5.80 4.84 -13.57
CA ALA A 75 6.87 5.29 -14.45
C ALA A 75 7.52 6.61 -14.00
N SER A 76 6.77 7.49 -13.32
CA SER A 76 7.29 8.75 -12.76
C SER A 76 7.75 8.64 -11.31
N ALA A 77 7.59 7.47 -10.68
CA ALA A 77 7.79 7.28 -9.26
C ALA A 77 9.25 7.61 -8.85
N PRO A 78 9.46 8.49 -7.86
CA PRO A 78 10.79 8.79 -7.37
C PRO A 78 11.38 7.63 -6.55
N ALA A 79 12.69 7.65 -6.30
CA ALA A 79 13.36 6.65 -5.45
C ALA A 79 12.73 6.51 -4.05
N VAL A 80 12.20 7.62 -3.51
CA VAL A 80 11.46 7.66 -2.23
C VAL A 80 10.19 6.80 -2.27
N PHE A 81 9.51 6.74 -3.42
CA PHE A 81 8.35 5.88 -3.63
C PHE A 81 8.75 4.41 -3.58
N ALA A 82 9.81 4.03 -4.31
CA ALA A 82 10.32 2.66 -4.31
C ALA A 82 10.74 2.23 -2.89
N ALA A 83 11.44 3.09 -2.14
CA ALA A 83 11.79 2.84 -0.75
C ALA A 83 10.55 2.65 0.16
N ALA A 84 9.44 3.36 -0.10
CA ALA A 84 8.19 3.16 0.62
C ALA A 84 7.55 1.80 0.31
N VAL A 85 7.51 1.41 -0.96
CA VAL A 85 7.01 0.10 -1.42
C VAL A 85 7.83 -1.03 -0.81
N ASN A 86 9.16 -0.85 -0.74
CA ASN A 86 10.11 -1.81 -0.15
C ASN A 86 10.02 -1.92 1.38
N GLY A 87 9.31 -1.01 2.05
CA GLY A 87 9.24 -0.96 3.52
C GLY A 87 10.52 -0.42 4.18
N SER A 88 11.46 0.11 3.39
CA SER A 88 12.78 0.55 3.87
C SER A 88 12.90 2.07 4.03
N LEU A 89 11.88 2.85 3.65
CA LEU A 89 11.96 4.31 3.56
C LEU A 89 12.45 4.98 4.85
N VAL A 90 11.87 4.64 6.01
CA VAL A 90 12.25 5.30 7.27
C VAL A 90 13.73 5.09 7.58
N ARG A 91 14.21 3.85 7.46
CA ARG A 91 15.60 3.50 7.71
C ARG A 91 16.54 4.16 6.70
N GLN A 92 16.21 4.10 5.41
CA GLN A 92 17.06 4.70 4.37
C GLN A 92 17.14 6.23 4.53
N MET A 93 16.06 6.89 4.92
CA MET A 93 16.08 8.33 5.20
C MET A 93 16.98 8.73 6.36
N LEU A 94 17.44 7.78 7.20
CA LEU A 94 18.43 8.03 8.26
C LEU A 94 19.87 7.83 7.77
N SER A 95 20.11 7.01 6.75
CA SER A 95 21.45 6.52 6.39
C SER A 95 21.89 6.75 4.94
N ASP A 96 20.98 7.12 4.04
CA ASP A 96 21.23 7.28 2.61
C ASP A 96 21.18 8.77 2.21
N PRO A 97 22.33 9.44 2.06
CA PRO A 97 22.39 10.85 1.67
C PRO A 97 21.84 11.13 0.26
N GLU A 98 21.93 10.15 -0.66
CA GLU A 98 21.43 10.33 -2.02
C GLU A 98 19.91 10.33 -2.03
N LEU A 99 19.28 9.41 -1.29
CA LEU A 99 17.83 9.40 -1.11
C LEU A 99 17.35 10.68 -0.41
N GLN A 100 18.07 11.14 0.61
CA GLN A 100 17.75 12.41 1.30
C GLN A 100 17.79 13.61 0.34
N ALA A 101 18.81 13.71 -0.50
CA ALA A 101 18.93 14.78 -1.49
C ALA A 101 17.78 14.74 -2.52
N LYS A 102 17.42 13.54 -3.01
CA LYS A 102 16.26 13.34 -3.90
C LYS A 102 14.95 13.70 -3.21
N TYR A 103 14.80 13.34 -1.94
CA TYR A 103 13.62 13.67 -1.14
C TYR A 103 13.47 15.17 -0.92
N ALA A 104 14.56 15.90 -0.68
CA ALA A 104 14.52 17.36 -0.50
C ALA A 104 13.92 18.08 -1.72
N ILE A 105 14.26 17.63 -2.94
CA ILE A 105 13.69 18.16 -4.18
C ILE A 105 12.17 17.92 -4.25
N ILE A 106 11.72 16.72 -3.87
CA ILE A 106 10.30 16.36 -3.84
C ILE A 106 9.55 17.19 -2.81
N GLN A 107 10.14 17.33 -1.61
CA GLN A 107 9.57 18.08 -0.52
C GLN A 107 9.39 19.55 -0.89
N GLU A 108 10.41 20.16 -1.50
CA GLU A 108 10.34 21.54 -2.00
C GLU A 108 9.24 21.68 -3.06
N ARG A 109 9.20 20.78 -4.04
CA ARG A 109 8.20 20.83 -5.11
C ARG A 109 6.76 20.64 -4.61
N ALA A 110 6.56 19.90 -3.54
CA ALA A 110 5.24 19.68 -2.91
C ALA A 110 4.68 20.91 -2.18
N HIS A 111 5.40 22.03 -2.17
CA HIS A 111 4.83 23.32 -1.76
C HIS A 111 3.77 23.82 -2.73
N ASP A 112 3.97 23.58 -4.03
CA ASP A 112 3.12 24.10 -5.10
C ASP A 112 2.35 23.00 -5.85
N GLN A 113 2.69 21.73 -5.62
CA GLN A 113 2.15 20.60 -6.38
C GLN A 113 1.39 19.63 -5.46
N PRO A 114 0.16 19.23 -5.82
CA PRO A 114 -0.56 18.19 -5.11
C PRO A 114 0.24 16.89 -5.04
N SER A 115 0.13 16.17 -3.93
CA SER A 115 1.01 15.04 -3.68
C SER A 115 0.34 13.96 -2.83
N ILE A 116 0.92 12.77 -2.85
CA ILE A 116 0.62 11.68 -1.92
C ILE A 116 1.66 11.71 -0.81
N TYR A 117 1.18 11.65 0.42
CA TYR A 117 2.00 11.54 1.61
C TYR A 117 1.72 10.23 2.35
N VAL A 118 2.65 9.82 3.19
CA VAL A 118 2.52 8.64 4.04
C VAL A 118 3.00 8.91 5.45
N HIS A 119 2.51 8.10 6.39
CA HIS A 119 3.03 7.95 7.74
C HIS A 119 3.42 6.48 7.95
N PHE A 120 4.56 6.20 8.58
CA PHE A 120 4.99 4.86 8.95
C PHE A 120 5.33 4.78 10.43
N LEU A 121 4.78 3.78 11.12
CA LEU A 121 5.08 3.50 12.51
C LEU A 121 6.43 2.77 12.63
N ALA A 122 7.44 3.47 13.13
CA ALA A 122 8.76 2.92 13.37
C ALA A 122 9.44 3.62 14.55
N ASP A 123 10.50 3.01 15.08
CA ASP A 123 11.32 3.63 16.11
C ASP A 123 12.30 4.66 15.53
N ASP A 124 13.19 5.19 16.37
CA ASP A 124 14.17 6.20 15.98
C ASP A 124 15.29 5.66 15.06
N LEU A 125 15.39 4.34 14.90
CA LEU A 125 16.31 3.65 13.99
C LEU A 125 15.60 3.18 12.70
N GLY A 126 14.32 3.56 12.53
CA GLY A 126 13.51 3.13 11.39
C GLY A 126 13.13 1.65 11.43
N VAL A 127 13.13 1.03 12.61
CA VAL A 127 12.68 -0.36 12.82
C VAL A 127 11.19 -0.36 13.15
N ALA A 128 10.41 -1.14 12.41
CA ALA A 128 8.99 -1.32 12.68
C ALA A 128 8.75 -2.15 13.96
N PRO A 129 7.55 -2.10 14.57
CA PRO A 129 7.20 -3.05 15.62
C PRO A 129 7.22 -4.49 15.08
N THR A 130 7.49 -5.45 15.97
CA THR A 130 7.28 -6.88 15.68
C THR A 130 5.78 -7.22 15.70
N PRO A 131 5.33 -8.32 15.08
CA PRO A 131 3.96 -8.82 15.22
C PRO A 131 3.50 -8.93 16.68
N ASN A 132 4.34 -9.47 17.58
CA ASN A 132 4.01 -9.57 19.00
C ASN A 132 3.87 -8.20 19.68
N GLN A 133 4.75 -7.24 19.39
CA GLN A 133 4.59 -5.86 19.87
C GLN A 133 3.29 -5.24 19.33
N TYR A 134 2.95 -5.54 18.08
CA TYR A 134 1.73 -5.02 17.47
C TYR A 134 0.46 -5.61 18.11
N LEU A 135 0.50 -6.89 18.54
CA LEU A 135 -0.56 -7.47 19.36
C LEU A 135 -0.70 -6.80 20.73
N VAL A 136 0.41 -6.41 21.37
CA VAL A 136 0.36 -5.64 22.62
C VAL A 136 -0.32 -4.28 22.39
N ILE A 137 -0.02 -3.61 21.28
CA ILE A 137 -0.71 -2.36 20.89
C ILE A 137 -2.22 -2.62 20.72
N ARG A 138 -2.61 -3.69 20.01
CA ARG A 138 -4.02 -4.12 19.86
C ARG A 138 -4.70 -4.29 21.21
N ASP A 139 -4.06 -4.96 22.17
CA ASP A 139 -4.67 -5.22 23.48
C ASP A 139 -4.92 -3.94 24.27
N VAL A 140 -4.00 -2.98 24.17
CA VAL A 140 -4.19 -1.66 24.79
C VAL A 140 -5.32 -0.89 24.08
N VAL A 141 -5.49 -1.02 22.76
CA VAL A 141 -6.67 -0.46 22.06
C VAL A 141 -7.96 -1.10 22.56
N LEU A 142 -8.01 -2.44 22.69
CA LEU A 142 -9.20 -3.13 23.20
C LEU A 142 -9.54 -2.71 24.64
N ASP A 143 -8.52 -2.54 25.49
CA ASP A 143 -8.72 -2.00 26.83
C ASP A 143 -9.26 -0.56 26.80
N TYR A 144 -8.68 0.31 25.97
CA TYR A 144 -9.12 1.69 25.80
C TYR A 144 -10.60 1.80 25.39
N LEU A 145 -11.07 0.87 24.56
CA LEU A 145 -12.45 0.81 24.10
C LEU A 145 -13.45 0.39 25.18
N LYS A 146 -13.02 -0.20 26.30
CA LYS A 146 -13.94 -0.60 27.38
C LYS A 146 -14.65 0.62 27.98
N ASP A 147 -15.92 0.45 28.33
CA ASP A 147 -16.74 1.50 28.94
C ASP A 147 -16.45 1.68 30.44
N GLY A 148 -16.64 2.91 30.92
CA GLY A 148 -16.55 3.28 32.33
C GLY A 148 -15.17 3.02 32.97
N TYR A 149 -15.19 2.50 34.21
CA TYR A 149 -14.02 2.20 35.05
C TYR A 149 -13.22 0.97 34.61
N ASN A 150 -13.62 0.30 33.53
CA ASN A 150 -13.06 -1.00 33.15
C ASN A 150 -11.77 -0.92 32.33
N SER A 151 -11.36 0.29 31.93
CA SER A 151 -10.07 0.50 31.25
C SER A 151 -9.00 0.89 32.26
N GLU A 152 -7.91 0.12 32.29
CA GLU A 152 -6.71 0.42 33.07
C GLU A 152 -5.88 1.54 32.43
N HIS A 153 -5.97 1.69 31.11
CA HIS A 153 -5.05 2.53 30.33
C HIS A 153 -5.66 3.88 29.92
N ALA A 154 -6.99 4.00 29.84
CA ALA A 154 -7.66 5.13 29.18
C ALA A 154 -7.21 6.51 29.67
N TRP A 155 -7.22 6.74 30.98
CA TRP A 155 -6.82 8.04 31.53
C TRP A 155 -5.38 8.39 31.20
N HIS A 156 -4.47 7.41 31.25
CA HIS A 156 -3.07 7.63 30.91
C HIS A 156 -2.91 8.00 29.45
N LEU A 157 -3.54 7.25 28.54
CA LEU A 157 -3.46 7.49 27.09
C LEU A 157 -4.03 8.85 26.69
N ASP A 158 -5.20 9.22 27.23
CA ASP A 158 -5.84 10.50 26.96
C ASP A 158 -5.02 11.71 27.42
N ASN A 159 -4.04 11.50 28.30
CA ASN A 159 -3.19 12.55 28.88
C ASN A 159 -1.73 12.52 28.39
N ILE A 160 -1.39 11.71 27.38
CA ILE A 160 -0.04 11.73 26.79
C ILE A 160 0.19 13.00 25.99
N THR A 161 -0.84 13.42 25.26
CA THR A 161 -0.83 14.65 24.48
C THR A 161 -2.02 15.53 24.84
N PRO A 162 -1.89 16.87 24.79
CA PRO A 162 -3.03 17.77 24.98
C PRO A 162 -4.16 17.53 23.95
N PRO A 163 -5.40 17.94 24.25
CA PRO A 163 -5.88 18.40 25.56
C PRO A 163 -5.97 17.26 26.57
N SER A 164 -5.73 17.58 27.85
CA SER A 164 -5.80 16.65 28.97
C SER A 164 -7.24 16.33 29.37
N VAL A 165 -7.47 15.09 29.83
CA VAL A 165 -8.76 14.60 30.33
C VAL A 165 -8.67 14.40 31.83
N THR A 166 -9.64 14.94 32.60
CA THR A 166 -9.67 14.75 34.05
C THR A 166 -9.93 13.28 34.42
N ARG A 167 -9.43 12.84 35.58
CA ARG A 167 -9.68 11.47 36.06
C ARG A 167 -11.17 11.17 36.19
N ALA A 168 -11.95 12.12 36.70
CA ALA A 168 -13.40 11.98 36.84
C ALA A 168 -14.11 11.79 35.49
N ALA A 169 -13.76 12.57 34.46
CA ALA A 169 -14.35 12.41 33.13
C ALA A 169 -13.97 11.05 32.50
N SER A 170 -12.70 10.64 32.62
CA SER A 170 -12.24 9.33 32.14
C SER A 170 -12.95 8.18 32.86
N ALA A 171 -13.14 8.29 34.17
CA ALA A 171 -13.88 7.34 35.00
C ALA A 171 -15.35 7.19 34.58
N GLN A 172 -15.96 8.30 34.14
CA GLN A 172 -17.31 8.31 33.56
C GLN A 172 -17.37 7.79 32.11
N GLY A 173 -16.26 7.27 31.57
CA GLY A 173 -16.21 6.70 30.23
C GLY A 173 -15.87 7.69 29.12
N HIS A 174 -15.46 8.93 29.42
CA HIS A 174 -14.88 9.82 28.40
C HIS A 174 -13.60 9.21 27.85
N ARG A 175 -13.42 9.32 26.52
CA ARG A 175 -12.29 8.77 25.78
C ARG A 175 -11.93 9.71 24.64
N LYS A 176 -10.86 10.49 24.79
CA LYS A 176 -10.43 11.55 23.84
C LYS A 176 -10.51 11.15 22.37
N TYR A 177 -10.05 9.94 22.03
CA TYR A 177 -9.90 9.50 20.64
C TYR A 177 -11.18 9.00 19.99
N ILE A 178 -12.17 8.59 20.77
CA ILE A 178 -13.47 8.13 20.26
C ILE A 178 -14.62 9.08 20.61
N HIS A 179 -14.34 10.17 21.30
CA HIS A 179 -15.30 11.22 21.59
C HIS A 179 -15.27 12.29 20.50
N THR A 180 -16.44 12.68 20.00
CA THR A 180 -16.62 13.88 19.17
C THR A 180 -17.43 14.90 19.96
N THR A 181 -18.76 14.89 19.81
CA THR A 181 -19.70 15.51 20.75
C THR A 181 -20.16 14.50 21.80
N THR A 182 -20.23 13.24 21.39
CA THR A 182 -20.51 12.07 22.22
C THR A 182 -19.55 10.95 21.82
N ARG A 183 -19.64 9.79 22.48
CA ARG A 183 -18.90 8.59 22.08
C ARG A 183 -19.33 8.16 20.67
N SER A 184 -18.39 8.15 19.73
CA SER A 184 -18.63 7.85 18.32
C SER A 184 -18.59 6.34 18.05
N SER A 185 -19.74 5.75 17.75
CA SER A 185 -19.87 4.34 17.33
C SER A 185 -18.97 4.01 16.14
N ARG A 186 -18.92 4.89 15.12
CA ARG A 186 -18.07 4.74 13.94
C ARG A 186 -16.59 4.65 14.27
N ARG A 187 -16.12 5.44 15.25
CA ARG A 187 -14.71 5.39 15.69
C ARG A 187 -14.41 4.11 16.46
N VAL A 188 -15.34 3.67 17.29
CA VAL A 188 -15.25 2.39 18.02
C VAL A 188 -15.18 1.22 17.04
N GLU A 189 -16.09 1.15 16.07
CA GLU A 189 -16.11 0.11 15.03
C GLU A 189 -14.81 0.08 14.22
N THR A 190 -14.28 1.25 13.85
CA THR A 190 -13.00 1.34 13.14
C THR A 190 -11.84 0.80 13.96
N LEU A 191 -11.79 1.09 15.27
CA LEU A 191 -10.75 0.55 16.14
C LEU A 191 -10.91 -0.96 16.36
N HIS A 192 -12.14 -1.48 16.38
CA HIS A 192 -12.36 -2.93 16.36
C HIS A 192 -11.86 -3.57 15.06
N ARG A 193 -12.13 -2.97 13.89
CA ARG A 193 -11.58 -3.43 12.60
C ARG A 193 -10.06 -3.42 12.60
N LEU A 194 -9.43 -2.38 13.13
CA LEU A 194 -7.98 -2.33 13.33
C LEU A 194 -7.51 -3.51 14.19
N CYS A 195 -8.14 -3.74 15.35
CA CYS A 195 -7.74 -4.83 16.24
C CYS A 195 -7.86 -6.21 15.57
N GLN A 196 -8.93 -6.43 14.80
CA GLN A 196 -9.14 -7.66 14.02
C GLN A 196 -8.07 -7.80 12.92
N GLY A 197 -7.76 -6.72 12.20
CA GLY A 197 -6.71 -6.73 11.19
C GLY A 197 -5.32 -7.04 11.77
N ILE A 198 -4.97 -6.45 12.92
CA ILE A 198 -3.72 -6.76 13.64
C ILE A 198 -3.67 -8.23 14.05
N GLN A 199 -4.76 -8.76 14.62
CA GLN A 199 -4.87 -10.17 14.98
C GLN A 199 -4.66 -11.08 13.76
N LYS A 200 -5.36 -10.78 12.66
CA LYS A 200 -5.25 -11.54 11.41
C LYS A 200 -3.82 -11.55 10.90
N ARG A 201 -3.19 -10.37 10.77
CA ARG A 201 -1.80 -10.25 10.33
C ARG A 201 -0.83 -11.06 11.19
N SER A 202 -1.04 -11.08 12.51
CA SER A 202 -0.20 -11.89 13.40
C SER A 202 -0.44 -13.39 13.25
N LEU A 203 -1.66 -13.83 12.97
CA LEU A 203 -1.97 -15.24 12.69
C LEU A 203 -1.35 -15.70 11.38
N ASP A 204 -1.42 -14.85 10.35
CA ASP A 204 -0.83 -15.08 9.03
C ASP A 204 0.72 -15.04 9.08
N THR A 205 1.31 -14.48 10.14
CA THR A 205 2.78 -14.46 10.31
C THR A 205 3.24 -15.79 10.96
N PRO A 206 4.21 -16.50 10.36
CA PRO A 206 4.80 -17.71 10.93
C PRO A 206 5.28 -17.47 12.37
N ALA A 207 5.08 -18.46 13.24
CA ALA A 207 5.35 -18.30 14.67
C ALA A 207 6.81 -17.87 14.97
N GLY A 208 7.77 -18.38 14.21
CA GLY A 208 9.19 -18.01 14.34
C GLY A 208 9.52 -16.57 13.95
N ASP A 209 8.65 -15.92 13.17
CA ASP A 209 8.85 -14.56 12.68
C ASP A 209 8.11 -13.50 13.51
N ARG A 210 7.37 -13.91 14.56
CA ARG A 210 6.53 -12.99 15.35
C ARG A 210 7.29 -12.01 16.23
N ASP A 211 8.58 -12.28 16.46
CA ASP A 211 9.52 -11.39 17.15
C ASP A 211 10.51 -10.70 16.18
N THR A 212 10.36 -10.93 14.87
CA THR A 212 11.08 -10.19 13.84
C THR A 212 10.31 -8.91 13.51
N PRO A 213 10.97 -7.74 13.39
CA PRO A 213 10.32 -6.51 12.96
C PRO A 213 9.55 -6.70 11.65
N LEU A 214 8.35 -6.12 11.56
CA LEU A 214 7.58 -6.14 10.32
C LEU A 214 8.41 -5.51 9.19
N GLN A 215 8.67 -6.26 8.11
CA GLN A 215 9.38 -5.75 6.93
C GLN A 215 8.70 -4.50 6.36
N PHE A 216 7.37 -4.48 6.43
CA PHE A 216 6.54 -3.38 5.97
C PHE A 216 5.88 -2.70 7.17
N PRO A 217 6.37 -1.52 7.61
CA PRO A 217 5.84 -0.82 8.76
C PRO A 217 4.34 -0.52 8.60
N PRO A 218 3.51 -0.67 9.65
CA PRO A 218 2.14 -0.18 9.63
C PRO A 218 2.11 1.32 9.30
N GLY A 219 1.22 1.74 8.40
CA GLY A 219 1.23 3.12 7.92
C GLY A 219 -0.13 3.72 7.58
N GLU A 220 -0.11 4.97 7.13
CA GLU A 220 -1.24 5.69 6.55
C GLU A 220 -0.77 6.29 5.23
N CYS A 221 -1.67 6.39 4.26
CA CYS A 221 -1.40 6.99 2.95
C CYS A 221 -2.55 7.93 2.62
N GLY A 222 -2.23 9.15 2.21
CA GLY A 222 -3.25 10.17 1.96
C GLY A 222 -2.85 11.17 0.87
N TYR A 223 -3.87 11.79 0.31
CA TYR A 223 -3.73 12.89 -0.64
C TYR A 223 -3.74 14.26 0.07
N SER A 224 -2.95 15.20 -0.45
CA SER A 224 -3.14 16.62 -0.15
C SER A 224 -2.74 17.52 -1.32
N LYS A 225 -3.46 18.64 -1.48
CA LYS A 225 -3.03 19.74 -2.36
C LYS A 225 -1.75 20.39 -1.82
N ASN A 226 -1.68 20.56 -0.50
CA ASN A 226 -0.57 21.23 0.20
C ASN A 226 -0.02 20.26 1.25
N SER A 227 0.78 19.29 0.82
CA SER A 227 1.21 18.20 1.70
C SER A 227 2.09 18.68 2.85
N HIS A 228 2.92 19.70 2.66
CA HIS A 228 3.72 20.28 3.74
C HIS A 228 2.84 20.81 4.90
N ILE A 229 1.75 21.52 4.60
CA ILE A 229 0.78 22.00 5.61
C ILE A 229 0.09 20.81 6.27
N ARG A 230 -0.39 19.85 5.48
CA ARG A 230 -1.09 18.66 5.97
C ARG A 230 -0.22 17.86 6.94
N LEU A 231 1.04 17.68 6.58
CA LEU A 231 2.06 17.01 7.37
C LEU A 231 2.44 17.79 8.65
N ALA A 232 2.39 19.12 8.64
CA ALA A 232 2.54 19.93 9.85
C ALA A 232 1.32 19.79 10.78
N GLN A 233 0.11 19.77 10.22
CA GLN A 233 -1.13 19.54 10.98
C GLN A 233 -1.15 18.16 11.63
N HIS A 234 -0.62 17.13 10.96
CA HIS A 234 -0.46 15.79 11.54
C HIS A 234 0.49 15.78 12.73
N ARG A 235 1.69 16.36 12.58
CA ARG A 235 2.62 16.56 13.70
C ARG A 235 1.98 17.31 14.87
N ALA A 236 1.18 18.32 14.58
CA ALA A 236 0.46 19.10 15.58
C ALA A 236 -0.83 18.42 16.09
N ARG A 237 -1.21 17.26 15.53
CA ARG A 237 -2.42 16.50 15.85
C ARG A 237 -3.73 17.28 15.69
N GLN A 238 -3.77 18.20 14.71
CA GLN A 238 -4.89 19.10 14.46
C GLN A 238 -5.93 18.55 13.46
N SER A 239 -6.01 17.22 13.27
CA SER A 239 -6.93 16.63 12.30
C SER A 239 -7.42 15.23 12.69
N SER A 240 -8.48 14.77 12.01
CA SER A 240 -9.26 13.55 12.27
C SER A 240 -8.53 12.20 12.10
N ILE A 241 -7.21 12.11 12.32
CA ILE A 241 -6.50 10.82 12.34
C ILE A 241 -6.38 10.31 13.79
N TYR A 242 -7.53 10.08 14.40
CA TYR A 242 -7.62 9.59 15.78
C TYR A 242 -7.00 8.20 15.96
N VAL A 243 -7.03 7.34 14.93
CA VAL A 243 -6.44 5.98 14.98
C VAL A 243 -4.92 6.05 15.14
N MET A 244 -4.25 6.76 14.23
CA MET A 244 -2.80 6.96 14.24
C MET A 244 -2.33 7.63 15.53
N ASN A 245 -3.03 8.69 15.96
CA ASN A 245 -2.70 9.42 17.19
C ASN A 245 -2.87 8.55 18.44
N LEU A 246 -3.93 7.74 18.52
CA LEU A 246 -4.13 6.79 19.61
C LEU A 246 -3.00 5.76 19.64
N VAL A 247 -2.66 5.16 18.49
CA VAL A 247 -1.59 4.16 18.39
C VAL A 247 -0.23 4.74 18.81
N GLU A 248 0.10 5.96 18.39
CA GLU A 248 1.35 6.62 18.81
C GLU A 248 1.35 6.94 20.31
N ASP A 249 0.22 7.34 20.89
CA ASP A 249 0.08 7.54 22.33
C ASP A 249 0.23 6.22 23.10
N ILE A 250 -0.36 5.13 22.60
CA ILE A 250 -0.14 3.79 23.16
C ILE A 250 1.34 3.41 23.13
N CYS A 251 2.03 3.63 22.00
CA CYS A 251 3.46 3.35 21.90
C CYS A 251 4.27 4.21 22.89
N THR A 252 3.91 5.48 23.06
CA THR A 252 4.54 6.37 24.03
C THR A 252 4.31 5.89 25.47
N TYR A 253 3.11 5.43 25.80
CA TYR A 253 2.79 4.84 27.10
C TYR A 253 3.64 3.59 27.37
N LEU A 254 3.67 2.65 26.41
CA LEU A 254 4.38 1.38 26.54
C LEU A 254 5.88 1.60 26.69
N HIS A 255 6.45 2.59 26.01
CA HIS A 255 7.84 2.99 26.20
C HIS A 255 8.09 3.62 27.58
N ARG A 256 7.27 4.60 28.01
CA ARG A 256 7.40 5.27 29.32
C ARG A 256 7.28 4.30 30.50
N THR A 257 6.45 3.28 30.35
CA THR A 257 6.24 2.21 31.36
C THR A 257 7.22 1.04 31.21
N ARG A 258 8.21 1.15 30.30
CA ARG A 258 9.25 0.15 30.05
C ARG A 258 8.73 -1.22 29.58
N ARG A 259 7.49 -1.28 29.07
CA ARG A 259 6.97 -2.49 28.40
C ARG A 259 7.58 -2.64 27.00
N PHE A 260 7.86 -1.53 26.32
CA PHE A 260 8.69 -1.49 25.14
C PHE A 260 10.03 -0.82 25.44
N GLN A 261 11.12 -1.37 24.91
CA GLN A 261 12.42 -0.71 24.95
C GLN A 261 12.46 0.42 23.91
N GLN A 262 11.89 0.18 22.73
CA GLN A 262 11.82 1.11 21.63
C GLN A 262 10.72 2.15 21.84
N ARG A 263 10.91 3.33 21.24
CA ARG A 263 9.88 4.36 21.14
C ARG A 263 9.38 4.44 19.71
N PHE A 264 8.28 3.76 19.42
CA PHE A 264 7.64 3.86 18.10
C PHE A 264 6.87 5.17 17.96
N ARG A 265 7.03 5.81 16.80
CA ARG A 265 6.32 7.05 16.40
C ARG A 265 6.03 7.05 14.91
N MET A 266 5.15 7.96 14.47
CA MET A 266 4.86 8.12 13.05
C MET A 266 5.95 8.96 12.38
N HIS A 267 6.57 8.38 11.35
CA HIS A 267 7.50 9.04 10.45
C HIS A 267 6.80 9.37 9.15
N GLN A 268 6.94 10.61 8.68
CA GLN A 268 6.08 11.14 7.64
C GLN A 268 6.85 11.63 6.41
N PHE A 269 6.36 11.28 5.23
CA PHE A 269 7.04 11.54 3.96
C PHE A 269 6.06 11.90 2.85
N ILE A 270 6.52 12.69 1.88
CA ILE A 270 5.86 12.84 0.58
C ILE A 270 6.49 11.84 -0.40
N ILE A 271 5.68 10.91 -0.94
CA ILE A 271 6.21 9.81 -1.75
C ILE A 271 5.92 9.98 -3.24
N TYR A 272 4.96 10.83 -3.62
CA TYR A 272 4.59 11.01 -5.01
C TYR A 272 4.03 12.40 -5.28
N LEU A 273 4.45 13.02 -6.39
CA LEU A 273 3.96 14.31 -6.87
C LEU A 273 2.96 14.07 -8.01
N ILE A 274 1.71 14.45 -7.78
CA ILE A 274 0.64 14.28 -8.77
C ILE A 274 0.81 15.35 -9.84
N PHE A 275 0.87 14.96 -11.10
CA PHE A 275 1.14 15.89 -12.20
C PHE A 275 0.03 16.00 -13.23
N ARG A 276 -1.06 15.22 -13.08
CA ARG A 276 -2.27 15.34 -13.90
C ARG A 276 -3.51 15.42 -13.01
N PRO A 277 -4.55 16.16 -13.42
CA PRO A 277 -5.81 16.21 -12.67
C PRO A 277 -6.45 14.83 -12.48
N SER A 278 -6.42 13.99 -13.54
CA SER A 278 -6.98 12.63 -13.54
C SER A 278 -6.33 11.70 -12.51
N GLN A 279 -5.09 12.01 -12.08
CA GLN A 279 -4.36 11.22 -11.10
C GLN A 279 -4.81 11.48 -9.67
N ALA A 280 -5.49 12.58 -9.35
CA ALA A 280 -5.70 12.98 -7.96
C ALA A 280 -6.38 11.89 -7.11
N ALA A 281 -7.51 11.36 -7.58
CA ALA A 281 -8.22 10.27 -6.90
C ALA A 281 -7.44 8.96 -6.99
N ILE A 282 -7.09 8.54 -8.21
CA ILE A 282 -6.51 7.22 -8.45
C ILE A 282 -5.12 7.05 -7.83
N ALA A 283 -4.33 8.12 -7.70
CA ALA A 283 -3.04 8.07 -7.01
C ALA A 283 -3.20 7.73 -5.52
N GLU A 284 -4.18 8.32 -4.82
CA GLU A 284 -4.42 8.00 -3.42
C GLU A 284 -4.90 6.55 -3.26
N ILE A 285 -5.83 6.12 -4.13
CA ILE A 285 -6.37 4.75 -4.16
C ILE A 285 -5.25 3.74 -4.39
N PHE A 286 -4.51 3.94 -5.49
CA PHE A 286 -3.45 3.04 -5.93
C PHE A 286 -2.31 2.98 -4.91
N CYS A 287 -1.85 4.11 -4.38
CA CYS A 287 -0.77 4.10 -3.38
C CYS A 287 -1.23 3.46 -2.06
N SER A 288 -2.47 3.68 -1.63
CA SER A 288 -3.01 3.05 -0.42
C SER A 288 -3.09 1.53 -0.56
N GLY A 289 -3.56 1.04 -1.71
CA GLY A 289 -3.61 -0.38 -2.04
C GLY A 289 -2.23 -1.01 -2.19
N LEU A 290 -1.32 -0.37 -2.93
CA LEU A 290 0.05 -0.85 -3.15
C LEU A 290 0.84 -0.97 -1.84
N LEU A 291 0.66 -0.02 -0.92
CA LEU A 291 1.28 -0.05 0.41
C LEU A 291 0.51 -0.91 1.41
N GLN A 292 -0.71 -1.36 1.06
CA GLN A 292 -1.62 -2.14 1.89
C GLN A 292 -1.86 -1.54 3.28
N VAL A 293 -2.04 -0.22 3.38
CA VAL A 293 -2.08 0.51 4.67
C VAL A 293 -3.45 0.52 5.36
N TRP A 294 -4.27 -0.51 5.12
CA TRP A 294 -5.65 -0.59 5.60
C TRP A 294 -5.75 -1.09 7.05
N VAL A 295 -6.80 -0.68 7.77
CA VAL A 295 -7.07 -1.20 9.12
C VAL A 295 -7.52 -2.66 9.09
N GLU A 296 -8.26 -3.05 8.05
CA GLU A 296 -8.91 -4.36 7.89
C GLU A 296 -7.93 -5.53 7.82
N ASN A 297 -6.74 -5.30 7.28
CA ASN A 297 -5.71 -6.30 7.10
C ASN A 297 -4.55 -6.12 8.10
N GLY A 298 -4.64 -5.16 9.03
CA GLY A 298 -3.56 -4.83 9.96
C GLY A 298 -2.33 -4.25 9.27
N GLY A 299 -2.43 -3.84 8.02
CA GLY A 299 -1.35 -3.23 7.26
C GLY A 299 -1.14 -1.76 7.59
N GLY A 300 -2.13 -1.10 8.20
CA GLY A 300 -1.98 0.30 8.59
C GLY A 300 -3.20 0.92 9.27
N PHE A 301 -3.39 2.22 9.01
CA PHE A 301 -4.32 3.09 9.71
C PHE A 301 -5.33 3.78 8.78
N ASN A 302 -5.32 3.48 7.48
CA ASN A 302 -6.36 3.94 6.56
C ASN A 302 -7.67 3.23 6.90
N ALA A 303 -8.64 4.01 7.42
CA ALA A 303 -9.95 3.50 7.83
C ALA A 303 -11.09 3.85 6.86
N TYR A 304 -10.81 4.74 5.90
CA TYR A 304 -11.75 5.25 4.93
C TYR A 304 -11.20 5.07 3.53
N ALA A 305 -12.08 4.72 2.60
CA ALA A 305 -11.75 4.58 1.20
C ALA A 305 -11.02 5.84 0.69
N ALA A 306 -9.86 5.60 0.09
CA ALA A 306 -8.99 6.59 -0.53
C ALA A 306 -9.67 7.27 -1.72
N GLY A 307 -9.12 8.38 -2.20
CA GLY A 307 -9.64 9.14 -3.33
C GLY A 307 -10.88 9.99 -2.99
N ARG A 308 -11.53 9.79 -1.84
CA ARG A 308 -12.76 10.52 -1.48
C ARG A 308 -12.54 11.98 -1.10
N SER A 309 -11.33 12.33 -0.64
CA SER A 309 -11.03 13.67 -0.12
C SER A 309 -10.17 14.50 -1.07
N VAL A 310 -10.33 14.30 -2.39
CA VAL A 310 -9.50 14.94 -3.41
C VAL A 310 -10.12 16.18 -4.07
N ALA A 311 -11.26 16.66 -3.55
CA ALA A 311 -11.98 17.80 -4.12
C ALA A 311 -11.12 19.08 -4.28
N THR A 312 -10.06 19.23 -3.47
CA THR A 312 -9.12 20.35 -3.59
C THR A 312 -8.26 20.30 -4.85
N ALA A 313 -8.16 19.15 -5.54
CA ALA A 313 -7.52 19.04 -6.86
C ALA A 313 -8.21 19.95 -7.89
N GLY A 314 -9.54 20.10 -7.82
CA GLY A 314 -10.31 21.01 -8.67
C GLY A 314 -10.01 22.49 -8.41
N ARG A 315 -9.22 22.83 -7.38
CA ARG A 315 -8.76 24.19 -7.08
C ARG A 315 -7.36 24.49 -7.64
N VAL A 316 -6.80 23.58 -8.45
CA VAL A 316 -5.54 23.79 -9.17
C VAL A 316 -5.89 24.13 -10.61
N ARG A 317 -5.36 25.24 -11.11
CA ARG A 317 -5.65 25.75 -12.45
C ARG A 317 -5.02 24.85 -13.51
N MET A 318 -5.59 24.82 -14.70
CA MET A 318 -5.03 24.00 -15.78
C MET A 318 -3.60 24.40 -16.17
N SER A 319 -3.28 25.69 -16.15
CA SER A 319 -1.91 26.16 -16.38
C SER A 319 -0.90 25.66 -15.32
N GLU A 320 -1.35 25.46 -14.08
CA GLU A 320 -0.52 24.88 -13.03
C GLU A 320 -0.29 23.39 -13.31
N TRP A 321 -1.34 22.66 -13.70
CA TRP A 321 -1.24 21.27 -14.13
C TRP A 321 -0.31 21.07 -15.31
N ASP A 322 -0.37 21.92 -16.33
CA ASP A 322 0.55 21.88 -17.47
C ASP A 322 2.01 22.05 -17.02
N GLY A 323 2.23 22.95 -16.05
CA GLY A 323 3.54 23.15 -15.41
C GLY A 323 4.00 21.92 -14.62
N HIS A 324 3.10 21.24 -13.92
CA HIS A 324 3.39 20.00 -13.20
C HIS A 324 3.75 18.85 -14.16
N GLU A 325 2.98 18.67 -15.24
CA GLU A 325 3.25 17.64 -16.24
C GLU A 325 4.57 17.88 -16.98
N LYS A 326 4.84 19.13 -17.37
CA LYS A 326 6.13 19.51 -17.98
C LYS A 326 7.29 19.22 -17.04
N TRP A 327 7.15 19.56 -15.76
CA TRP A 327 8.18 19.28 -14.76
C TRP A 327 8.41 17.78 -14.60
N ALA A 328 7.34 16.98 -14.50
CA ALA A 328 7.45 15.52 -14.40
C ALA A 328 8.20 14.93 -15.60
N ARG A 329 7.88 15.36 -16.82
CA ARG A 329 8.58 14.91 -18.04
C ARG A 329 10.07 15.26 -18.06
N GLN A 330 10.47 16.35 -17.42
CA GLN A 330 11.86 16.84 -17.41
C GLN A 330 12.68 16.34 -16.23
N LYS A 331 12.05 16.10 -15.08
CA LYS A 331 12.73 15.86 -13.79
C LYS A 331 12.46 14.49 -13.19
N SER A 332 11.55 13.70 -13.79
CA SER A 332 11.28 12.31 -13.42
C SER A 332 11.65 11.37 -14.57
N PRO A 333 11.78 10.05 -14.30
CA PRO A 333 12.11 9.07 -15.34
C PRO A 333 10.91 8.69 -16.22
N VAL A 334 9.76 9.37 -16.10
CA VAL A 334 8.50 8.98 -16.77
C VAL A 334 8.62 8.77 -18.26
N VAL A 335 9.39 9.60 -18.98
CA VAL A 335 9.51 9.49 -20.44
C VAL A 335 10.27 8.22 -20.82
N GLU A 336 11.42 7.99 -20.18
CA GLU A 336 12.27 6.82 -20.43
C GLU A 336 11.56 5.54 -20.02
N ASN A 337 11.00 5.49 -18.80
CA ASN A 337 10.31 4.33 -18.28
C ASN A 337 9.07 3.95 -19.13
N MET A 338 8.32 4.94 -19.63
CA MET A 338 7.18 4.68 -20.51
C MET A 338 7.62 4.21 -21.89
N LYS A 339 8.77 4.66 -22.40
CA LYS A 339 9.35 4.17 -23.65
C LYS A 339 9.75 2.70 -23.51
N SER A 340 10.51 2.35 -22.47
CA SER A 340 10.92 0.97 -22.19
C SER A 340 9.73 0.04 -21.90
N LEU A 341 8.63 0.56 -21.35
CA LEU A 341 7.40 -0.22 -21.19
C LEU A 341 6.78 -0.59 -22.55
N LYS A 342 6.70 0.38 -23.48
CA LYS A 342 6.16 0.14 -24.82
C LYS A 342 7.02 -0.81 -25.64
N GLU A 343 8.34 -0.67 -25.56
CA GLU A 343 9.28 -1.55 -26.27
C GLU A 343 9.13 -3.00 -25.80
N ARG A 344 8.99 -3.23 -24.49
CA ARG A 344 8.74 -4.57 -23.95
C ARG A 344 7.38 -5.12 -24.39
N GLU A 345 6.32 -4.33 -24.35
CA GLU A 345 4.99 -4.75 -24.81
C GLU A 345 5.02 -5.17 -26.29
N GLU A 346 5.75 -4.42 -27.12
CA GLU A 346 5.98 -4.75 -28.53
C GLU A 346 6.75 -6.06 -28.71
N GLU A 347 7.81 -6.29 -27.94
CA GLU A 347 8.59 -7.53 -27.96
C GLU A 347 7.75 -8.74 -27.53
N TRP A 348 6.97 -8.61 -26.47
CA TRP A 348 6.07 -9.66 -26.00
C TRP A 348 4.99 -9.99 -27.03
N ARG A 349 4.41 -8.97 -27.68
CA ARG A 349 3.43 -9.17 -28.75
C ARG A 349 4.03 -9.95 -29.92
N LYS A 350 5.23 -9.57 -30.37
CA LYS A 350 5.94 -10.28 -31.44
C LYS A 350 6.29 -11.73 -31.08
N ALA A 351 6.67 -11.98 -29.83
CA ALA A 351 6.95 -13.34 -29.36
C ALA A 351 5.70 -14.24 -29.39
N LEU A 352 4.54 -13.69 -29.00
CA LEU A 352 3.26 -14.40 -29.08
C LEU A 352 2.83 -14.66 -30.54
N GLU A 353 3.02 -13.69 -31.43
CA GLU A 353 2.76 -13.85 -32.87
C GLU A 353 3.63 -14.96 -33.48
N TRP A 354 4.92 -15.03 -33.12
CA TRP A 354 5.83 -16.10 -33.55
C TRP A 354 5.40 -17.48 -33.05
N GLU A 355 4.97 -17.61 -31.80
CA GLU A 355 4.48 -18.89 -31.27
C GLU A 355 3.23 -19.38 -31.99
N ILE A 356 2.35 -18.47 -32.42
CA ILE A 356 1.14 -18.81 -33.21
C ILE A 356 1.55 -19.29 -34.61
N GLU A 357 2.44 -18.57 -35.30
CA GLU A 357 2.92 -18.96 -36.65
C GLU A 357 3.61 -20.33 -36.62
N VAL A 358 4.41 -20.63 -35.59
CA VAL A 358 5.07 -21.95 -35.44
C VAL A 358 4.05 -23.07 -35.18
N VAL A 359 2.98 -22.81 -34.45
CA VAL A 359 1.91 -23.80 -34.22
C VAL A 359 1.12 -24.05 -35.52
N GLU A 360 0.79 -23.02 -36.28
CA GLU A 360 0.10 -23.14 -37.57
C GLU A 360 0.96 -23.90 -38.60
N ASP A 361 2.27 -23.66 -38.65
CA ASP A 361 3.19 -24.39 -39.54
C ASP A 361 3.31 -25.88 -39.15
N VAL A 362 3.31 -26.21 -37.86
CA VAL A 362 3.36 -27.61 -37.39
C VAL A 362 2.05 -28.36 -37.68
N GLU A 363 0.89 -27.70 -37.53
CA GLU A 363 -0.42 -28.28 -37.87
C GLU A 363 -0.59 -28.47 -39.38
N MET A 364 -0.07 -27.55 -40.20
CA MET A 364 -0.04 -27.69 -41.66
C MET A 364 0.83 -28.85 -42.14
N ILE A 365 1.99 -29.08 -41.51
CA ILE A 365 2.87 -30.23 -41.82
C ILE A 365 2.22 -31.56 -41.44
N GLN A 366 1.54 -31.64 -40.28
CA GLN A 366 0.84 -32.85 -39.85
C GLN A 366 -0.41 -33.15 -40.70
N ALA A 367 -1.07 -32.13 -41.24
CA ALA A 367 -2.19 -32.30 -42.16
C ALA A 367 -1.76 -32.78 -43.57
N SER A 368 -0.52 -32.50 -43.99
CA SER A 368 0.02 -33.00 -45.27
C SER A 368 0.51 -34.46 -45.22
N ASP A 369 0.92 -34.96 -44.05
CA ASP A 369 1.37 -36.36 -43.88
C ASP A 369 0.22 -37.38 -43.68
N GLY A 370 -1.03 -36.91 -43.58
CA GLY A 370 -2.22 -37.75 -43.38
C GLY A 370 -2.96 -38.17 -44.67
N LYS A 371 -2.45 -37.85 -45.87
CA LYS A 371 -3.09 -38.16 -47.16
C LYS A 371 -2.17 -38.92 -48.11
N ASP A 372 -1.64 -40.07 -47.70
CA ASP A 372 -1.15 -41.05 -48.67
C ASP A 372 -1.13 -42.46 -48.08
N ALA A 373 -2.28 -43.16 -48.08
CA ALA A 373 -2.36 -44.63 -48.08
C ALA A 373 -3.82 -45.14 -48.05
N THR A 374 -4.62 -44.81 -49.06
CA THR A 374 -5.72 -45.70 -49.47
C THR A 374 -6.08 -45.39 -50.91
N ASP A 375 -5.43 -46.06 -51.88
CA ASP A 375 -6.20 -46.63 -52.97
C ASP A 375 -5.47 -47.70 -53.78
N LYS A 376 -6.27 -48.67 -54.22
CA LYS A 376 -6.05 -49.66 -55.30
C LYS A 376 -5.32 -50.96 -54.98
N TYR A 377 -6.08 -51.87 -54.36
CA TYR A 377 -6.28 -53.20 -54.94
C TYR A 377 -7.40 -53.12 -55.99
N GLU A 378 -7.08 -53.32 -57.27
CA GLU A 378 -8.02 -53.89 -58.26
C GLU A 378 -7.23 -54.66 -59.32
N CYS A 379 -7.66 -55.90 -59.55
CA CYS A 379 -7.15 -56.89 -60.51
C CYS A 379 -7.15 -56.38 -61.96
N PHE A 380 -6.13 -56.75 -62.75
CA PHE A 380 -6.19 -57.82 -63.76
C PHE A 380 -4.81 -58.03 -64.39
#